data_AF-A0A4Q3IJP7-F1
#
_entry.id   AF-A0A4Q3IJP7-F1
#
_cell.length_a   1.000
_cell.length_b   1.000
_cell.length_c   1.000
_cell.angle_alpha   90.00
_cell.angle_beta   90.00
_cell.angle_gamma   90.00
#
_symmetry.space_group_name_H-M   'P 1'
#
loop_
_entity.id
_entity.type
_entity.pdbx_description
1 polymer ?
#
loop_
_entity_poly.entity_id
_entity_poly.type
_entity_poly.pdbx_seq_one_letter_code
_entity_poly.pdbx_strand_id
1 'polypeptide(L)'
;RFGEIAARRGVGLSITPYSREDATPMAAELQEALATGIARTGSNLSARRLPSGAGHDAMAMARLCPSAMLFVRCEKGISHSPLENMTELDAGIAIRVLIETILELARREG
;
A
#
# COMPACT_ATOMS: atom_id res chain seq x y z
N ARG A 1 -19.24 -25.33 6.76
CA ARG A 1 -18.79 -25.12 8.17
C ARG A 1 -19.65 -24.18 9.01
N PHE A 2 -19.90 -22.91 8.65
CA PHE A 2 -20.70 -22.02 9.53
C PHE A 2 -22.13 -22.52 9.78
N GLY A 3 -22.83 -22.99 8.73
CA GLY A 3 -24.16 -23.60 8.87
C GLY A 3 -24.19 -24.83 9.76
N GLU A 4 -23.19 -25.72 9.65
CA GLU A 4 -23.05 -26.90 10.52
C GLU A 4 -22.87 -26.51 12.01
N ILE A 5 -22.10 -25.45 12.29
CA ILE A 5 -21.92 -24.93 13.65
C ILE A 5 -23.24 -24.40 14.21
N ALA A 6 -23.98 -23.62 13.41
CA ALA A 6 -25.27 -23.05 13.80
C ALA A 6 -26.30 -24.15 14.08
N ALA A 7 -26.39 -25.16 13.21
CA ALA A 7 -27.25 -26.32 13.38
C ALA A 7 -26.91 -27.10 14.67
N ARG A 8 -25.62 -27.41 14.91
CA ARG A 8 -25.18 -28.09 16.14
C ARG A 8 -25.50 -27.30 17.41
N ARG A 9 -25.56 -25.96 17.33
CA ARG A 9 -25.85 -25.07 18.47
C ARG A 9 -27.32 -24.67 18.57
N GLY A 10 -28.18 -25.09 17.64
CA GLY A 10 -29.60 -24.76 17.63
C GLY A 10 -29.90 -23.27 17.43
N VAL A 11 -29.03 -22.53 16.73
CA VAL A 11 -29.18 -21.09 16.48
C VAL A 11 -29.43 -20.78 15.01
N GLY A 12 -30.19 -19.72 14.73
CA GLY A 12 -30.37 -19.20 13.37
C GLY A 12 -29.11 -18.53 12.83
N LEU A 13 -28.88 -18.62 11.51
CA LEU A 13 -27.74 -18.01 10.84
C LEU A 13 -28.20 -17.31 9.56
N SER A 14 -27.82 -16.05 9.40
CA SER A 14 -27.90 -15.30 8.14
C SER A 14 -26.53 -14.69 7.84
N ILE A 15 -26.10 -14.78 6.57
CA ILE A 15 -24.83 -14.23 6.11
C ILE A 15 -25.12 -13.36 4.89
N THR A 16 -24.80 -12.07 4.99
CA THR A 16 -24.89 -11.11 3.88
C THR A 16 -23.51 -10.54 3.60
N PRO A 17 -22.93 -10.73 2.40
CA PRO A 17 -21.68 -10.09 2.04
C PRO A 17 -21.84 -8.57 2.05
N TYR A 18 -20.99 -7.86 2.80
CA TYR A 18 -21.01 -6.40 2.89
C TYR A 18 -20.12 -5.75 1.83
N SER A 19 -18.90 -6.26 1.66
CA SER A 19 -17.93 -5.75 0.70
C SER A 19 -17.13 -6.87 0.05
N ARG A 20 -16.70 -6.62 -1.18
CA ARG A 20 -15.76 -7.45 -1.94
C ARG A 20 -15.00 -6.52 -2.88
N GLU A 21 -13.69 -6.47 -2.71
CA GLU A 21 -12.80 -5.71 -3.59
C GLU A 21 -11.85 -6.67 -4.30
N ASP A 22 -11.63 -6.43 -5.58
CA ASP A 22 -10.68 -7.19 -6.39
C ASP A 22 -9.25 -6.63 -6.22
N ALA A 23 -8.26 -7.46 -6.55
CA ALA A 23 -6.87 -7.02 -6.60
C ALA A 23 -6.73 -5.87 -7.62
N THR A 24 -6.16 -4.75 -7.18
CA THR A 24 -6.07 -3.54 -8.00
C THR A 24 -4.61 -3.29 -8.42
N PRO A 25 -4.28 -3.40 -9.73
CA PRO A 25 -2.94 -3.10 -10.22
C PRO A 25 -2.66 -1.60 -10.13
N MET A 26 -1.45 -1.24 -9.71
CA MET A 26 -0.98 0.14 -9.70
C MET A 26 -0.31 0.49 -11.03
N ALA A 27 -0.32 1.78 -11.40
CA ALA A 27 0.22 2.26 -12.66
C ALA A 27 1.74 2.04 -12.74
N ALA A 28 2.19 1.29 -13.76
CA ALA A 28 3.60 0.94 -13.92
C ALA A 28 4.50 2.18 -14.04
N GLU A 29 4.06 3.20 -14.77
CA GLU A 29 4.82 4.44 -14.98
C GLU A 29 5.11 5.19 -13.67
N LEU A 30 4.12 5.23 -12.76
CA LEU A 30 4.27 5.82 -11.44
C LEU A 30 5.14 4.95 -10.52
N GLN A 31 5.06 3.61 -10.64
CA GLN A 31 5.98 2.72 -9.94
C GLN A 31 7.44 2.92 -10.41
N GLU A 32 7.67 3.17 -11.71
CA GLU A 32 9.02 3.51 -12.20
C GLU A 32 9.49 4.88 -11.72
N ALA A 33 8.60 5.86 -11.63
CA ALA A 33 8.93 7.16 -11.04
C ALA A 33 9.34 7.01 -9.57
N LEU A 34 8.62 6.19 -8.80
CA LEU A 34 8.99 5.85 -7.41
C LEU A 34 10.35 5.14 -7.34
N ALA A 35 10.60 4.16 -8.22
CA ALA A 35 11.89 3.46 -8.27
C ALA A 35 13.05 4.44 -8.59
N THR A 36 12.80 5.39 -9.49
CA THR A 36 13.74 6.48 -9.82
C THR A 36 13.96 7.39 -8.61
N GLY A 37 12.89 7.76 -7.89
CA GLY A 37 12.96 8.54 -6.67
C GLY A 37 13.80 7.87 -5.58
N ILE A 38 13.65 6.55 -5.41
CA ILE A 38 14.48 5.73 -4.50
C ILE A 38 15.96 5.83 -4.90
N ALA A 39 16.29 5.59 -6.17
CA ALA A 39 17.68 5.65 -6.64
C ALA A 39 18.31 7.05 -6.45
N ARG A 40 17.52 8.11 -6.59
CA ARG A 40 17.98 9.51 -6.45
C ARG A 40 18.17 9.96 -5.00
N THR A 41 17.70 9.19 -4.02
CA THR A 41 17.95 9.53 -2.60
C THR A 41 19.42 9.41 -2.20
N GLY A 42 20.24 8.68 -2.98
CA GLY A 42 21.62 8.35 -2.60
C GLY A 42 21.71 7.34 -1.45
N SER A 43 20.57 6.78 -1.01
CA SER A 43 20.56 5.69 -0.04
C SER A 43 20.98 4.38 -0.71
N ASN A 44 21.58 3.45 0.05
CA ASN A 44 21.91 2.12 -0.42
C ASN A 44 20.67 1.18 -0.45
N LEU A 45 19.53 1.70 -0.89
CA LEU A 45 18.27 0.98 -0.97
C LEU A 45 17.94 0.62 -2.41
N SER A 46 17.48 -0.61 -2.62
CA SER A 46 16.92 -1.06 -3.90
C SER A 46 15.41 -0.99 -3.87
N ALA A 47 14.81 -0.53 -4.97
CA ALA A 47 13.36 -0.53 -5.12
C ALA A 47 12.83 -1.97 -5.14
N ARG A 48 11.92 -2.30 -4.22
CA ARG A 48 11.22 -3.59 -4.17
C ARG A 48 9.77 -3.40 -4.57
N ARG A 49 9.27 -4.28 -5.45
CA ARG A 49 7.84 -4.33 -5.79
C ARG A 49 7.15 -5.33 -4.88
N LEU A 50 6.13 -4.87 -4.19
CA LEU A 50 5.36 -5.67 -3.22
C LEU A 50 3.87 -5.45 -3.48
N PRO A 51 3.03 -6.50 -3.42
CA PRO A 51 1.60 -6.31 -3.31
C PRO A 51 1.24 -5.78 -1.91
N SER A 52 0.24 -4.90 -1.80
CA SER A 52 -0.36 -4.59 -0.50
C SER A 52 -1.34 -5.69 -0.10
N GLY A 53 -1.23 -6.17 1.14
CA GLY A 53 -2.22 -7.05 1.75
C GLY A 53 -3.40 -6.32 2.41
N ALA A 54 -3.32 -4.99 2.50
CA ALA A 54 -4.32 -4.13 3.12
C ALA A 54 -5.06 -3.28 2.07
N GLY A 55 -6.30 -2.92 2.38
CA GLY A 55 -7.05 -1.94 1.60
C GLY A 55 -6.50 -0.53 1.80
N HIS A 56 -6.39 0.24 0.72
CA HIS A 56 -6.00 1.66 0.74
C HIS A 56 -6.86 2.46 -0.24
N ASP A 57 -7.01 3.76 0.00
CA ASP A 57 -7.72 4.66 -0.90
C ASP A 57 -7.16 4.63 -2.33
N ALA A 58 -5.86 4.35 -2.49
CA ALA A 58 -5.22 4.16 -3.79
C ALA A 58 -5.91 3.09 -4.66
N MET A 59 -6.56 2.08 -4.06
CA MET A 59 -7.35 1.09 -4.80
C MET A 59 -8.59 1.72 -5.46
N ALA A 60 -9.28 2.60 -4.74
CA ALA A 60 -10.40 3.35 -5.30
C ALA A 60 -9.93 4.38 -6.33
N MET A 61 -8.85 5.11 -6.00
CA MET A 61 -8.25 6.13 -6.88
C MET A 61 -7.76 5.55 -8.20
N ALA A 62 -7.25 4.31 -8.22
CA ALA A 62 -6.81 3.63 -9.44
C ALA A 62 -7.94 3.42 -10.47
N ARG A 63 -9.21 3.52 -10.07
CA ARG A 63 -10.36 3.50 -10.99
C ARG A 63 -10.58 4.86 -11.68
N LEU A 64 -9.99 5.93 -11.17
CA LEU A 64 -10.18 7.31 -11.63
C LEU A 64 -8.94 7.88 -12.32
N CYS A 65 -7.75 7.55 -11.83
CA CYS A 65 -6.49 8.06 -12.35
C CYS A 65 -5.32 7.10 -12.09
N PRO A 66 -4.20 7.23 -12.83
CA PRO A 66 -2.98 6.51 -12.52
C PRO A 66 -2.60 6.69 -11.04
N SER A 67 -2.44 5.58 -10.33
CA SER A 67 -2.15 5.57 -8.89
C SER A 67 -1.01 4.58 -8.59
N ALA A 68 -0.18 4.91 -7.62
CA ALA A 68 0.86 4.02 -7.06
C ALA A 68 1.08 4.32 -5.58
N MET A 69 1.68 3.37 -4.87
CA MET A 69 1.94 3.49 -3.43
C MET A 69 3.44 3.32 -3.15
N LEU A 70 3.95 4.11 -2.20
CA LEU A 70 5.28 3.95 -1.61
C LEU A 70 5.12 3.30 -0.24
N PHE A 71 5.79 2.17 -0.02
CA PHE A 71 5.81 1.50 1.27
C PHE A 71 7.05 1.86 2.06
N VAL A 72 6.87 2.02 3.37
CA VAL A 72 7.94 2.30 4.33
C VAL A 72 8.00 1.17 5.35
N ARG A 73 9.20 0.92 5.89
CA ARG A 73 9.38 -0.11 6.92
C ARG A 73 8.61 0.27 8.18
N CYS A 74 7.91 -0.70 8.73
CA CYS A 74 7.28 -0.60 10.04
C CYS A 74 7.92 -1.63 10.98
N GLU A 75 8.18 -1.23 12.22
CA GLU A 75 8.83 -2.09 13.20
C GLU A 75 8.03 -3.38 13.42
N LYS A 76 8.68 -4.52 13.15
CA LYS A 76 8.08 -5.87 13.26
C LYS A 76 6.84 -6.09 12.39
N GLY A 77 6.52 -5.17 11.47
CA GLY A 77 5.29 -5.22 10.68
C GLY A 77 4.01 -5.09 11.51
N ILE A 78 4.08 -4.51 12.70
CA ILE A 78 2.93 -4.30 13.58
C ILE A 78 2.13 -3.10 13.06
N SER A 79 0.81 -3.27 12.88
CA SER A 79 -0.08 -2.15 12.55
C SER A 79 -1.42 -2.26 13.30
N HIS A 80 -2.22 -1.20 13.31
CA HIS A 80 -3.48 -1.08 14.07
C HIS A 80 -3.29 -1.35 15.58
N SER A 81 -2.16 -0.91 16.11
CA SER A 81 -1.74 -1.14 17.48
C SER A 81 -0.98 0.07 18.00
N PRO A 82 -1.07 0.42 19.29
CA PRO A 82 -0.21 1.43 19.89
C PRO A 82 1.30 1.14 19.80
N LEU A 83 1.68 -0.09 19.46
CA LEU A 83 3.06 -0.51 19.22
C LEU A 83 3.51 -0.32 17.76
N GLU A 84 2.62 0.15 16.87
CA GLU A 84 2.97 0.52 15.50
C GLU A 84 4.02 1.64 15.54
N ASN A 85 5.15 1.43 14.85
CA ASN A 85 6.27 2.36 14.92
C ASN A 85 7.05 2.41 13.60
N MET A 86 7.58 3.59 13.29
CA MET A 86 8.45 3.87 12.14
C MET A 86 9.59 4.76 12.61
N THR A 87 10.81 4.49 12.16
CA THR A 87 11.97 5.30 12.55
C THR A 87 11.95 6.66 11.86
N GLU A 88 12.51 7.70 12.50
CA GLU A 88 12.68 9.01 11.87
C GLU A 88 13.53 8.95 10.59
N LEU A 89 14.53 8.05 10.56
CA LEU A 89 15.34 7.81 9.38
C LEU A 89 14.52 7.26 8.21
N ASP A 90 13.67 6.25 8.48
CA ASP A 90 12.76 5.70 7.46
C ASP A 90 11.77 6.76 6.95
N ALA A 91 11.23 7.58 7.86
CA ALA A 91 10.35 8.69 7.51
C ALA A 91 11.06 9.73 6.62
N GLY A 92 12.28 10.12 6.98
CA GLY A 92 13.09 11.07 6.21
C GLY A 92 13.43 10.55 4.82
N ILE A 93 13.79 9.27 4.70
CA ILE A 93 14.02 8.62 3.41
C ILE A 93 12.73 8.62 2.58
N ALA A 94 11.59 8.24 3.15
CA ALA A 94 10.32 8.19 2.43
C ALA A 94 9.90 9.57 1.89
N ILE A 95 10.05 10.63 2.69
CA ILE A 95 9.80 12.01 2.26
C ILE A 95 10.73 12.38 1.11
N ARG A 96 12.02 12.04 1.21
CA ARG A 96 12.99 12.31 0.14
C ARG A 96 12.64 11.58 -1.16
N VAL A 97 12.23 10.31 -1.08
CA VAL A 97 11.75 9.53 -2.23
C VAL A 97 10.55 10.22 -2.88
N LEU A 98 9.56 10.65 -2.09
CA LEU A 98 8.37 11.30 -2.61
C LEU A 98 8.70 12.60 -3.35
N ILE A 99 9.60 13.42 -2.78
CA ILE A 99 10.08 14.65 -3.42
C ILE A 99 10.76 14.34 -4.76
N GLU A 100 11.71 13.40 -4.79
CA GLU A 100 12.42 13.03 -6.01
C GLU A 100 11.50 12.43 -7.07
N THR A 101 10.45 11.72 -6.64
CA THR A 101 9.42 11.16 -7.52
C THR A 101 8.58 12.26 -8.17
N ILE A 102 8.12 13.24 -7.39
CA ILE A 102 7.35 14.37 -7.91
C ILE A 102 8.19 15.18 -8.89
N LEU A 103 9.45 15.46 -8.55
CA LEU A 103 10.39 16.14 -9.44
C LEU A 103 10.65 15.36 -10.73
N GLU A 104 10.69 14.02 -10.66
CA GLU A 104 10.81 13.15 -11.82
C GLU A 104 9.60 13.22 -12.74
N LEU A 105 8.39 13.18 -12.18
CA LEU A 105 7.16 13.31 -12.95
C LEU A 105 7.07 14.68 -13.62
N ALA A 106 7.37 15.76 -12.90
CA ALA A 106 7.37 17.11 -13.46
C ALA A 106 8.35 17.29 -14.63
N ARG A 107 9.51 16.61 -14.60
CA ARG A 107 10.48 16.61 -15.71
C ARG A 107 9.99 15.88 -16.95
N ARG A 108 9.06 14.93 -16.82
CA ARG A 108 8.50 14.17 -17.95
C ARG A 108 7.37 14.91 -18.67
N GLU A 109 6.76 15.88 -17.99
CA GLU A 109 5.68 16.71 -18.53
C GLU A 109 6.19 17.92 -19.33
N GLY A 110 7.47 18.30 -19.16
CA GLY A 110 8.13 19.38 -19.90
C GLY A 110 8.91 18.86 -21.11
#